data_AF-A0A5C7SXR0-F1
#
_entry.id   AF-A0A5C7SXR0-F1
#
_cell.length_a   1.000
_cell.length_b   1.000
_cell.length_c   1.000
_cell.angle_alpha   90.00
_cell.angle_beta   90.00
_cell.angle_gamma   90.00
#
_symmetry.space_group_name_H-M   'P 1'
#
loop_
_entity.id
_entity.type
_entity.pdbx_description
1 polymer ?
#
loop_
_entity_poly.entity_id
_entity_poly.type
_entity_poly.pdbx_seq_one_letter_code
_entity_poly.pdbx_strand_id
1 'polypeptide(L)'
;MSLTDLLTPADVLEQVAKALPPEVRAHVIIIGSLAAGYHFFGEDGAAAIRTKDVDCLLSPHAKAVSAAAVIAQEMRKSHWTQREDAQWGKPGDPSTATELLPMVRLKPPSTDGWFLELLSAPPQYQFGQAGKRLERISTDEGDYAICSFGYLSLVEYMPLETPYGIRVARPEMMALANMLHHPGIGDDVIGGTSYKRSNKDLGRVIALAHLAIMRDRKNGTDEFAQWPITMWHALTQKFESHAGELARHAGTGISQLMASPGDQKQALEIANRGLLASLEIGLPAINATANRLQVEVIEELASMSM
;
A
#
# COMPACT_ATOMS: atom_id res chain seq x y z
N MET A 1 -6.17 2.79 18.58
CA MET A 1 -6.55 1.99 17.40
C MET A 1 -6.51 0.53 17.84
N SER A 2 -7.66 -0.13 17.94
CA SER A 2 -7.75 -1.52 18.40
C SER A 2 -7.52 -2.44 17.21
N LEU A 3 -6.26 -2.78 16.92
CA LEU A 3 -5.92 -3.86 15.99
C LEU A 3 -5.95 -5.16 16.79
N THR A 4 -7.12 -5.77 16.98
CA THR A 4 -7.24 -6.96 17.84
C THR A 4 -7.03 -8.24 17.05
N ASP A 5 -7.58 -8.31 15.83
CA ASP A 5 -7.76 -9.60 15.18
C ASP A 5 -6.66 -9.84 14.15
N LEU A 6 -6.07 -11.03 14.22
CA LEU A 6 -5.19 -11.53 13.17
C LEU A 6 -6.05 -11.92 11.97
N LEU A 7 -5.64 -11.46 10.80
CA LEU A 7 -6.29 -11.68 9.53
C LEU A 7 -5.44 -12.63 8.68
N THR A 8 -6.05 -13.72 8.22
CA THR A 8 -5.47 -14.58 7.18
C THR A 8 -5.54 -13.83 5.84
N PRO A 9 -4.41 -13.52 5.20
CA PRO A 9 -4.44 -12.72 3.97
C PRO A 9 -5.21 -13.37 2.82
N ALA A 10 -5.13 -14.70 2.66
CA ALA A 10 -5.88 -15.42 1.63
C ALA A 10 -7.40 -15.30 1.83
N ASP A 11 -7.89 -15.49 3.06
CA ASP A 11 -9.33 -15.40 3.37
C ASP A 11 -9.88 -14.00 3.11
N VAL A 12 -9.14 -12.96 3.54
CA VAL A 12 -9.54 -11.57 3.31
C VAL A 12 -9.53 -11.23 1.82
N LEU A 13 -8.50 -11.68 1.08
CA LEU A 13 -8.41 -11.45 -0.37
C LEU A 13 -9.56 -12.14 -1.11
N GLU A 14 -9.88 -13.38 -0.76
CA GLU A 14 -11.00 -14.12 -1.33
C GLU A 14 -12.34 -13.42 -1.01
N GLN A 15 -12.52 -12.97 0.22
CA GLN A 15 -13.72 -12.24 0.64
C GLN A 15 -13.90 -10.94 -0.17
N VAL A 16 -12.83 -10.17 -0.37
CA VAL A 16 -12.85 -8.97 -1.21
C VAL A 16 -13.20 -9.33 -2.66
N ALA A 17 -12.53 -10.33 -3.24
CA ALA A 17 -12.77 -10.73 -4.62
C ALA A 17 -14.20 -11.22 -4.87
N LYS A 18 -14.77 -11.99 -3.94
CA LYS A 18 -16.16 -12.47 -4.00
C LYS A 18 -17.17 -11.32 -3.98
N ALA A 19 -16.89 -10.26 -3.21
CA ALA A 19 -17.74 -9.08 -3.12
C ALA A 19 -17.63 -8.14 -4.32
N LEU A 20 -16.50 -8.17 -5.05
CA LEU A 20 -16.29 -7.32 -6.22
C LEU A 20 -17.10 -7.80 -7.44
N PRO A 21 -17.79 -6.88 -8.16
CA PRO A 21 -18.44 -7.17 -9.42
C PRO A 21 -17.46 -7.80 -10.44
N PRO A 22 -17.80 -8.91 -11.12
CA PRO A 22 -16.88 -9.60 -12.02
C PRO A 22 -16.24 -8.68 -13.08
N GLU A 23 -17.00 -7.74 -13.63
CA GLU A 23 -16.61 -6.84 -14.70
C GLU A 23 -15.54 -5.81 -14.29
N VAL A 24 -15.36 -5.53 -12.99
CA VAL A 24 -14.34 -4.59 -12.52
C VAL A 24 -13.09 -5.26 -11.94
N ARG A 25 -13.09 -6.58 -11.75
CA ARG A 25 -11.98 -7.30 -11.08
C ARG A 25 -10.64 -7.12 -11.79
N ALA A 26 -10.65 -7.11 -13.12
CA ALA A 26 -9.46 -6.86 -13.93
C ALA A 26 -8.83 -5.47 -13.67
N HIS A 27 -9.61 -4.51 -13.14
CA HIS A 27 -9.14 -3.17 -12.79
C HIS A 27 -8.63 -3.04 -11.35
N VAL A 28 -8.71 -4.11 -10.55
CA VAL A 28 -8.35 -4.07 -9.13
C VAL A 28 -6.93 -4.57 -8.91
N ILE A 29 -6.16 -3.76 -8.19
CA ILE A 29 -4.85 -4.12 -7.62
C ILE A 29 -4.93 -3.87 -6.12
N ILE A 30 -4.89 -4.92 -5.31
CA ILE A 30 -4.76 -4.80 -3.86
C ILE A 30 -3.33 -4.39 -3.52
N ILE A 31 -3.19 -3.43 -2.60
CA ILE A 31 -1.89 -2.92 -2.14
C ILE A 31 -1.79 -3.01 -0.62
N GLY A 32 -0.69 -2.48 -0.06
CA GLY A 32 -0.51 -2.36 1.37
C GLY A 32 -0.31 -3.70 2.07
N SER A 33 -0.74 -3.77 3.34
CA SER A 33 -0.48 -4.94 4.20
C SER A 33 -1.13 -6.23 3.69
N LEU A 34 -2.32 -6.15 3.07
CA LEU A 34 -3.00 -7.34 2.55
C LEU A 34 -2.24 -7.94 1.36
N ALA A 35 -1.80 -7.11 0.41
CA ALA A 35 -1.00 -7.57 -0.73
C ALA A 35 0.30 -8.24 -0.27
N ALA A 36 1.00 -7.59 0.67
CA ALA A 36 2.23 -8.13 1.24
C ALA A 36 2.00 -9.45 1.99
N GLY A 37 0.99 -9.48 2.86
CA GLY A 37 0.62 -10.69 3.60
C GLY A 37 0.24 -11.83 2.67
N TYR A 38 -0.54 -11.56 1.62
CA TYR A 38 -0.90 -12.58 0.64
C TYR A 38 0.31 -13.11 -0.13
N HIS A 39 1.21 -12.22 -0.56
CA HIS A 39 2.42 -12.64 -1.28
C HIS A 39 3.34 -13.53 -0.44
N PHE A 40 3.57 -13.17 0.83
CA PHE A 40 4.55 -13.86 1.68
C PHE A 40 3.97 -15.01 2.52
N PHE A 41 2.69 -14.94 2.90
CA PHE A 41 2.04 -15.91 3.79
C PHE A 41 0.96 -16.74 3.08
N GLY A 42 0.43 -16.27 1.94
CA GLY A 42 -0.44 -17.01 1.03
C GLY A 42 -1.41 -18.00 1.69
N GLU A 43 -1.44 -19.21 1.14
CA GLU A 43 -2.24 -20.35 1.63
C GLU A 43 -1.50 -21.25 2.62
N ASP A 44 -0.21 -20.99 2.90
CA ASP A 44 0.59 -21.87 3.75
C ASP A 44 0.20 -21.75 5.24
N GLY A 45 -0.66 -20.77 5.57
CA GLY A 45 -1.20 -20.54 6.90
C GLY A 45 -0.13 -20.22 7.94
N ALA A 46 1.11 -19.96 7.52
CA ALA A 46 2.24 -19.85 8.41
C ALA A 46 2.23 -18.55 9.22
N ALA A 47 1.49 -17.55 8.75
CA ALA A 47 1.44 -16.23 9.34
C ALA A 47 0.16 -15.47 8.99
N ALA A 48 -0.17 -14.52 9.86
CA ALA A 48 -1.31 -13.62 9.72
C ALA A 48 -0.85 -12.17 9.91
N ILE A 49 -1.65 -11.24 9.39
CA ILE A 49 -1.40 -9.80 9.51
C ILE A 49 -2.41 -9.15 10.45
N ARG A 50 -2.09 -7.98 10.97
CA ARG A 50 -3.09 -7.06 11.52
C ARG A 50 -3.19 -5.83 10.62
N THR A 51 -4.38 -5.56 10.11
CA THR A 51 -4.65 -4.33 9.36
C THR A 51 -6.09 -3.89 9.58
N LYS A 52 -6.32 -2.58 9.60
CA LYS A 52 -7.68 -2.01 9.65
C LYS A 52 -8.18 -1.61 8.26
N ASP A 53 -7.25 -1.37 7.34
CA ASP A 53 -7.49 -0.93 5.97
C ASP A 53 -7.02 -2.03 5.01
N VAL A 54 -7.86 -2.31 4.02
CA VAL A 54 -7.51 -3.03 2.81
C VAL A 54 -7.53 -2.03 1.67
N ASP A 55 -6.35 -1.70 1.16
CA ASP A 55 -6.18 -0.70 0.12
C ASP A 55 -6.41 -1.31 -1.27
N CYS A 56 -7.42 -0.81 -1.99
CA CYS A 56 -7.82 -1.27 -3.31
C CYS A 56 -7.57 -0.19 -4.36
N LEU A 57 -6.48 -0.34 -5.13
CA LEU A 57 -6.15 0.55 -6.23
C LEU A 57 -6.91 0.15 -7.50
N LEU A 58 -7.58 1.14 -8.10
CA LEU A 58 -8.28 0.99 -9.37
C LEU A 58 -7.40 1.50 -10.52
N SER A 59 -7.06 0.60 -11.43
CA SER A 59 -6.14 0.82 -12.54
C SER A 59 -6.71 0.29 -13.87
N PRO A 60 -6.51 0.97 -15.01
CA PRO A 60 -5.75 2.21 -15.16
C PRO A 60 -6.53 3.45 -14.65
N HIS A 61 -5.85 4.57 -14.45
CA HIS A 61 -6.44 5.85 -14.01
C HIS A 61 -7.72 6.20 -14.78
N ALA A 62 -7.71 6.04 -16.11
CA ALA A 62 -8.84 6.32 -17.00
C ALA A 62 -10.12 5.51 -16.72
N LYS A 63 -10.04 4.44 -15.91
CA LYS A 63 -11.18 3.61 -15.49
C LYS A 63 -11.50 3.73 -14.01
N ALA A 64 -10.68 4.45 -13.23
CA ALA A 64 -10.76 4.42 -11.77
C ALA A 64 -12.08 4.99 -11.25
N VAL A 65 -12.52 6.16 -11.75
CA VAL A 65 -13.77 6.80 -11.29
C VAL A 65 -15.00 5.94 -11.59
N SER A 66 -15.12 5.41 -12.81
CA SER A 66 -16.26 4.58 -13.18
C SER A 66 -16.26 3.22 -12.47
N ALA A 67 -15.09 2.58 -12.33
CA ALA A 67 -14.96 1.34 -11.56
C ALA A 67 -15.29 1.57 -10.08
N ALA A 68 -14.84 2.68 -9.48
CA ALA A 68 -15.12 3.02 -8.09
C ALA A 68 -16.62 3.19 -7.84
N ALA A 69 -17.34 3.89 -8.73
CA ALA A 69 -18.78 4.07 -8.62
C ALA A 69 -19.53 2.73 -8.68
N VAL A 70 -19.17 1.86 -9.64
CA VAL A 70 -19.76 0.52 -9.77
C VAL A 70 -19.48 -0.33 -8.52
N ILE A 71 -18.23 -0.38 -8.06
CA ILE A 71 -17.85 -1.11 -6.84
C ILE A 71 -18.63 -0.61 -5.63
N ALA A 72 -18.69 0.71 -5.43
CA ALA A 72 -19.39 1.31 -4.30
C ALA A 72 -20.88 0.98 -4.32
N GLN A 73 -21.55 1.05 -5.48
CA GLN A 73 -22.97 0.72 -5.61
C GLN A 73 -23.23 -0.78 -5.38
N GLU A 74 -22.51 -1.67 -6.07
CA GLU A 74 -22.80 -3.11 -6.04
C GLU A 74 -22.43 -3.77 -4.72
N MET A 75 -21.33 -3.36 -4.08
CA MET A 75 -20.97 -3.88 -2.77
C MET A 75 -21.98 -3.46 -1.70
N ARG A 76 -22.54 -2.25 -1.79
CA ARG A 76 -23.61 -1.79 -0.88
C ARG A 76 -24.91 -2.56 -1.05
N LYS A 77 -25.28 -2.91 -2.29
CA LYS A 77 -26.38 -3.85 -2.55
C LYS A 77 -26.14 -5.22 -1.90
N SER A 78 -24.88 -5.60 -1.74
CA SER A 78 -24.43 -6.81 -1.04
C SER A 78 -24.17 -6.60 0.46
N HIS A 79 -24.80 -5.58 1.07
CA HIS A 79 -24.74 -5.25 2.49
C HIS A 79 -23.38 -4.80 3.04
N TRP A 80 -22.43 -4.43 2.18
CA TRP A 80 -21.27 -3.67 2.64
C TRP A 80 -21.70 -2.26 2.99
N THR A 81 -21.21 -1.74 4.11
CA THR A 81 -21.65 -0.44 4.62
C THR A 81 -20.53 0.57 4.54
N GLN A 82 -20.87 1.84 4.28
CA GLN A 82 -19.89 2.92 4.39
C GLN A 82 -19.36 2.94 5.84
N ARG A 83 -18.05 3.07 5.97
CA ARG A 83 -17.43 3.32 7.27
C ARG A 83 -17.83 4.70 7.72
N GLU A 84 -18.58 4.75 8.82
CA GLU A 84 -18.92 5.98 9.51
C GLU A 84 -17.83 6.28 10.55
N ASP A 85 -17.22 7.45 10.44
CA ASP A 85 -16.49 8.06 11.53
C ASP A 85 -17.04 9.47 11.82
N ALA A 86 -16.70 10.01 13.00
CA ALA A 86 -17.24 11.29 13.46
C ALA A 86 -16.90 12.48 12.54
N GLN A 87 -15.92 12.31 11.65
CA GLN A 87 -15.46 13.32 10.72
C GLN A 87 -15.94 13.07 9.29
N TRP A 88 -16.14 11.81 8.88
CA TRP A 88 -16.44 11.38 7.53
C TRP A 88 -17.31 10.11 7.55
N GLY A 89 -18.54 10.21 7.07
CA GLY A 89 -19.46 9.07 7.03
C GLY A 89 -20.72 9.30 6.20
N LYS A 90 -21.20 10.55 6.14
CA LYS A 90 -22.33 10.93 5.29
C LYS A 90 -21.86 11.28 3.87
N PRO A 91 -22.53 10.77 2.82
CA PRO A 91 -22.27 11.20 1.45
C PRO A 91 -22.46 12.70 1.30
N GLY A 92 -21.68 13.30 0.41
CA GLY A 92 -21.93 14.66 -0.06
C GLY A 92 -22.98 14.70 -1.15
N ASP A 93 -23.19 15.90 -1.68
CA ASP A 93 -24.07 16.18 -2.82
C ASP A 93 -23.29 16.87 -3.95
N PRO A 94 -23.92 17.16 -5.11
CA PRO A 94 -23.24 17.82 -6.22
C PRO A 94 -22.66 19.22 -5.91
N SER A 95 -23.11 19.86 -4.83
CA SER A 95 -22.63 21.17 -4.37
C SER A 95 -21.47 21.08 -3.36
N THR A 96 -21.32 19.95 -2.69
CA THR A 96 -20.27 19.70 -1.70
C THR A 96 -18.92 19.72 -2.39
N ALA A 97 -17.92 20.49 -1.94
CA ALA A 97 -16.62 20.52 -2.60
C ALA A 97 -15.86 19.18 -2.48
N THR A 98 -15.06 18.80 -3.48
CA THR A 98 -14.44 17.46 -3.58
C THR A 98 -13.53 17.12 -2.38
N GLU A 99 -12.83 18.12 -1.85
CA GLU A 99 -11.98 18.02 -0.66
C GLU A 99 -12.75 17.80 0.64
N LEU A 100 -14.05 18.05 0.62
CA LEU A 100 -14.97 17.82 1.74
C LEU A 100 -15.76 16.51 1.58
N LEU A 101 -15.59 15.78 0.47
CA LEU A 101 -16.27 14.51 0.27
C LEU A 101 -15.63 13.42 1.13
N PRO A 102 -16.44 12.52 1.73
CA PRO A 102 -15.91 11.35 2.41
C PRO A 102 -15.20 10.42 1.41
N MET A 103 -14.14 9.75 1.87
CA MET A 103 -13.52 8.67 1.09
C MET A 103 -14.44 7.45 1.03
N VAL A 104 -14.40 6.71 -0.08
CA VAL A 104 -15.09 5.42 -0.14
C VAL A 104 -14.35 4.40 0.73
N ARG A 105 -14.99 4.02 1.83
CA ARG A 105 -14.47 3.05 2.78
C ARG A 105 -15.61 2.09 3.11
N LEU A 106 -15.51 0.84 2.69
CA LEU A 106 -16.61 -0.13 2.79
C LEU A 106 -16.25 -1.20 3.82
N LYS A 107 -17.10 -1.37 4.84
CA LYS A 107 -16.98 -2.43 5.83
C LYS A 107 -17.67 -3.70 5.33
N PRO A 108 -17.06 -4.87 5.49
CA PRO A 108 -17.72 -6.14 5.18
C PRO A 108 -18.90 -6.37 6.15
N PRO A 109 -19.96 -7.07 5.71
CA PRO A 109 -21.10 -7.37 6.58
C PRO A 109 -20.77 -8.31 7.75
N SER A 110 -19.64 -9.02 7.68
CA SER A 110 -19.25 -10.03 8.66
C SER A 110 -18.40 -9.50 9.82
N THR A 111 -17.84 -8.28 9.72
CA THR A 111 -16.93 -7.76 10.74
C THR A 111 -16.77 -6.24 10.65
N ASP A 112 -16.56 -5.60 11.81
CA ASP A 112 -16.15 -4.20 11.92
C ASP A 112 -14.63 -4.02 12.09
N GLY A 113 -13.86 -5.11 12.06
CA GLY A 113 -12.42 -5.11 12.33
C GLY A 113 -11.56 -4.45 11.25
N TRP A 114 -12.05 -4.40 10.01
CA TRP A 114 -11.37 -3.77 8.88
C TRP A 114 -12.35 -3.21 7.84
N PHE A 115 -11.85 -2.39 6.91
CA PHE A 115 -12.63 -1.84 5.80
C PHE A 115 -11.80 -1.83 4.50
N LEU A 116 -12.47 -1.94 3.36
CA LEU A 116 -11.91 -1.73 2.02
C LEU A 116 -11.87 -0.23 1.71
N GLU A 117 -10.70 0.33 1.39
CA GLU A 117 -10.54 1.71 0.94
C GLU A 117 -10.28 1.73 -0.58
N LEU A 118 -11.09 2.50 -1.32
CA LEU A 118 -10.90 2.63 -2.77
C LEU A 118 -9.95 3.78 -3.10
N LEU A 119 -8.95 3.48 -3.93
CA LEU A 119 -7.92 4.39 -4.41
C LEU A 119 -7.92 4.40 -5.93
N SER A 120 -7.50 5.51 -6.55
CA SER A 120 -7.26 5.56 -7.99
C SER A 120 -5.78 5.49 -8.31
N ALA A 121 -5.43 4.76 -9.37
CA ALA A 121 -4.13 4.93 -10.01
C ALA A 121 -3.96 6.40 -10.41
N PRO A 122 -2.77 7.00 -10.21
CA PRO A 122 -2.56 8.40 -10.55
C PRO A 122 -2.59 8.60 -12.07
N PRO A 123 -2.90 9.82 -12.54
CA PRO A 123 -2.66 10.18 -13.92
C PRO A 123 -1.15 10.10 -14.24
N GLN A 124 -0.80 10.35 -15.51
CA GLN A 124 0.61 10.46 -15.90
C GLN A 124 1.38 11.38 -14.94
N TYR A 125 2.56 10.92 -14.52
CA TYR A 125 3.36 11.62 -13.54
C TYR A 125 3.71 13.03 -14.01
N GLN A 126 3.60 13.99 -13.09
CA GLN A 126 4.05 15.35 -13.28
C GLN A 126 4.98 15.70 -12.13
N PHE A 127 6.20 16.13 -12.47
CA PHE A 127 7.22 16.48 -11.48
C PHE A 127 6.70 17.54 -10.50
N GLY A 128 7.01 17.36 -9.21
CA GLY A 128 6.53 18.23 -8.14
C GLY A 128 5.05 18.10 -7.78
N GLN A 129 4.25 17.28 -8.47
CA GLN A 129 2.83 17.08 -8.18
C GLN A 129 2.49 15.65 -7.71
N ALA A 130 3.40 15.04 -6.94
CA ALA A 130 3.22 13.69 -6.39
C ALA A 130 2.28 13.64 -5.16
N GLY A 131 1.76 14.79 -4.72
CA GLY A 131 0.86 14.90 -3.57
C GLY A 131 -0.49 14.21 -3.77
N LYS A 132 -1.28 14.21 -2.70
CA LYS A 132 -2.62 13.63 -2.68
C LYS A 132 -3.53 14.33 -3.70
N ARG A 133 -4.15 13.55 -4.58
CA ARG A 133 -5.21 14.00 -5.49
C ARG A 133 -6.52 13.36 -5.10
N LEU A 134 -7.62 14.08 -5.31
CA LEU A 134 -8.97 13.62 -5.02
C LEU A 134 -9.80 13.66 -6.29
N GLU A 135 -10.56 12.60 -6.52
CA GLU A 135 -11.50 12.50 -7.64
C GLU A 135 -12.88 12.21 -7.07
N ARG A 136 -13.89 12.97 -7.51
CA ARG A 136 -15.28 12.73 -7.14
C ARG A 136 -15.77 11.45 -7.82
N ILE A 137 -16.52 10.67 -7.07
CA ILE A 137 -17.39 9.62 -7.59
C ILE A 137 -18.84 9.95 -7.20
N SER A 138 -19.78 9.67 -8.10
CA SER A 138 -21.21 9.84 -7.84
C SER A 138 -21.89 8.49 -7.78
N THR A 139 -22.71 8.30 -6.74
CA THR A 139 -23.49 7.08 -6.51
C THR A 139 -24.95 7.46 -6.23
N ASP A 140 -25.85 6.47 -6.17
CA ASP A 140 -27.28 6.70 -5.93
C ASP A 140 -27.55 7.27 -4.52
N GLU A 141 -26.62 7.08 -3.59
CA GLU A 141 -26.69 7.57 -2.21
C GLU A 141 -26.04 8.95 -2.04
N GLY A 142 -25.43 9.50 -3.09
CA GLY A 142 -24.71 10.76 -3.09
C GLY A 142 -23.25 10.61 -3.51
N ASP A 143 -22.48 11.67 -3.25
CA ASP A 143 -21.12 11.85 -3.75
C ASP A 143 -20.07 11.49 -2.71
N TYR A 144 -19.00 10.87 -3.19
CA TYR A 144 -17.83 10.47 -2.43
C TYR A 144 -16.57 10.88 -3.19
N ALA A 145 -15.40 10.71 -2.57
CA ALA A 145 -14.14 10.82 -3.29
C ALA A 145 -13.29 9.56 -3.15
N ILE A 146 -12.45 9.34 -4.17
CA ILE A 146 -11.32 8.41 -4.11
C ILE A 146 -10.04 9.23 -4.17
N CYS A 147 -8.95 8.70 -3.62
CA CYS A 147 -7.69 9.41 -3.61
C CYS A 147 -6.58 8.66 -4.35
N SER A 148 -5.61 9.44 -4.81
CA SER A 148 -4.40 8.96 -5.45
C SER A 148 -3.17 9.70 -4.95
N PHE A 149 -2.01 9.07 -5.10
CA PHE A 149 -0.69 9.63 -4.80
C PHE A 149 0.24 9.33 -5.97
N GLY A 150 1.13 10.26 -6.32
CA GLY A 150 1.88 10.19 -7.58
C GLY A 150 2.73 8.92 -7.76
N TYR A 151 3.33 8.41 -6.69
CA TYR A 151 4.17 7.21 -6.76
C TYR A 151 3.39 5.89 -6.72
N LEU A 152 2.05 5.92 -6.56
CA LEU A 152 1.23 4.72 -6.69
C LEU A 152 1.20 4.16 -8.12
N SER A 153 1.66 4.91 -9.13
CA SER A 153 1.85 4.37 -10.48
C SER A 153 2.82 3.19 -10.53
N LEU A 154 3.74 3.09 -9.56
CA LEU A 154 4.69 1.98 -9.44
C LEU A 154 4.01 0.65 -9.17
N VAL A 155 2.92 0.63 -8.38
CA VAL A 155 2.25 -0.64 -8.05
C VAL A 155 1.45 -1.22 -9.22
N GLU A 156 1.27 -0.45 -10.29
CA GLU A 156 0.74 -0.93 -11.57
C GLU A 156 1.79 -1.64 -12.43
N TYR A 157 3.07 -1.57 -12.06
CA TYR A 157 4.13 -2.25 -12.78
C TYR A 157 4.09 -3.75 -12.49
N MET A 158 3.58 -4.52 -13.46
CA MET A 158 3.49 -5.97 -13.45
C MET A 158 2.92 -6.56 -12.14
N PRO A 159 1.73 -6.12 -11.68
CA PRO A 159 1.12 -6.68 -10.48
C PRO A 159 0.88 -8.19 -10.65
N LEU A 160 0.89 -8.93 -9.53
CA LEU A 160 0.79 -10.38 -9.53
C LEU A 160 -0.67 -10.80 -9.68
N GLU A 161 -0.91 -11.74 -10.60
CA GLU A 161 -2.22 -12.37 -10.77
C GLU A 161 -2.58 -13.25 -9.57
N THR A 162 -3.88 -13.33 -9.27
CA THR A 162 -4.42 -14.20 -8.23
C THR A 162 -5.48 -15.11 -8.84
N PRO A 163 -5.77 -16.29 -8.25
CA PRO A 163 -6.82 -17.17 -8.74
C PRO A 163 -8.22 -16.52 -8.68
N TYR A 164 -8.37 -15.38 -7.99
CA TYR A 164 -9.64 -14.70 -7.79
C TYR A 164 -9.97 -13.65 -8.86
N GLY A 165 -9.11 -13.47 -9.87
CA GLY A 165 -9.30 -12.52 -10.97
C GLY A 165 -9.04 -11.06 -10.61
N ILE A 166 -8.56 -10.79 -9.39
CA ILE A 166 -7.97 -9.51 -8.97
C ILE A 166 -6.45 -9.67 -8.87
N ARG A 167 -5.71 -8.55 -8.82
CA ARG A 167 -4.25 -8.57 -8.75
C ARG A 167 -3.75 -8.05 -7.41
N VAL A 168 -2.51 -8.38 -7.04
CA VAL A 168 -1.83 -7.80 -5.88
C VAL A 168 -0.56 -7.08 -6.30
N ALA A 169 -0.23 -5.96 -5.67
CA ALA A 169 1.00 -5.24 -5.94
C ALA A 169 2.23 -6.04 -5.50
N ARG A 170 3.30 -5.93 -6.29
CA ARG A 170 4.60 -6.54 -5.96
C ARG A 170 5.22 -5.85 -4.72
N PRO A 171 5.81 -6.59 -3.77
CA PRO A 171 6.45 -6.01 -2.59
C PRO A 171 7.48 -4.92 -2.90
N GLU A 172 8.34 -5.14 -3.89
CA GLU A 172 9.38 -4.21 -4.32
C GLU A 172 8.80 -2.90 -4.87
N MET A 173 7.64 -2.96 -5.55
CA MET A 173 6.98 -1.75 -6.06
C MET A 173 6.33 -0.94 -4.93
N MET A 174 5.74 -1.62 -3.94
CA MET A 174 5.24 -0.95 -2.73
C MET A 174 6.37 -0.35 -1.90
N ALA A 175 7.49 -1.05 -1.78
CA ALA A 175 8.68 -0.58 -1.10
C ALA A 175 9.22 0.70 -1.75
N LEU A 176 9.40 0.69 -3.07
CA LEU A 176 9.85 1.85 -3.83
C LEU A 176 8.88 3.03 -3.74
N ALA A 177 7.57 2.78 -3.86
CA ALA A 177 6.57 3.84 -3.73
C ALA A 177 6.62 4.53 -2.35
N ASN A 178 6.79 3.77 -1.26
CA ASN A 178 6.93 4.33 0.09
C ASN A 178 8.23 5.11 0.28
N MET A 179 9.34 4.60 -0.27
CA MET A 179 10.64 5.28 -0.25
C MET A 179 10.58 6.65 -0.95
N LEU A 180 9.97 6.72 -2.13
CA LEU A 180 9.82 7.98 -2.87
C LEU A 180 8.80 8.93 -2.25
N HIS A 181 7.74 8.40 -1.63
CA HIS A 181 6.74 9.21 -0.94
C HIS A 181 7.31 9.87 0.33
N HIS A 182 8.28 9.24 0.97
CA HIS A 182 8.94 9.74 2.17
C HIS A 182 10.45 9.94 1.94
N PRO A 183 10.86 11.02 1.24
CA PRO A 183 12.27 11.33 1.02
C PRO A 183 13.01 11.70 2.32
N GLY A 184 12.30 11.83 3.43
CA GLY A 184 12.84 12.08 4.76
C GLY A 184 11.82 11.79 5.87
N ILE A 185 12.25 11.96 7.12
CA ILE A 185 11.36 11.81 8.28
C ILE A 185 10.55 13.11 8.48
N GLY A 186 9.30 13.10 8.03
CA GLY A 186 8.36 14.20 8.25
C GLY A 186 7.69 14.19 9.64
N ASP A 187 7.05 15.31 9.98
CA ASP A 187 6.34 15.53 11.24
C ASP A 187 4.88 15.03 11.24
N ASP A 188 4.34 14.68 10.06
CA ASP A 188 2.97 14.19 9.92
C ASP A 188 2.75 12.92 10.73
N VAL A 189 1.71 12.93 11.58
CA VAL A 189 1.32 11.77 12.40
C VAL A 189 0.14 11.01 11.81
N ILE A 190 0.04 9.73 12.16
CA ILE A 190 -1.14 8.92 11.89
C ILE A 190 -2.26 9.41 12.81
N GLY A 191 -3.40 9.79 12.23
CA GLY A 191 -4.56 10.31 12.97
C GLY A 191 -4.95 9.44 14.18
N GLY A 192 -5.10 10.08 15.34
CA GLY A 192 -5.40 9.42 16.60
C GLY A 192 -4.21 8.73 17.29
N THR A 193 -2.97 9.02 16.87
CA THR A 193 -1.74 8.48 17.46
C THR A 193 -0.63 9.55 17.51
N SER A 194 0.49 9.23 18.17
CA SER A 194 1.74 10.01 18.12
C SER A 194 2.78 9.44 17.14
N TYR A 195 2.39 8.47 16.31
CA TYR A 195 3.28 7.79 15.39
C TYR A 195 3.43 8.57 14.08
N LYS A 196 4.67 8.80 13.66
CA LYS A 196 5.00 9.47 12.40
C LYS A 196 4.59 8.59 11.21
N ARG A 197 4.00 9.20 10.20
CA ARG A 197 3.60 8.53 8.95
C ARG A 197 4.81 8.00 8.19
N SER A 198 5.88 8.80 8.13
CA SER A 198 7.18 8.42 7.56
C SER A 198 7.73 7.14 8.21
N ASN A 199 7.72 7.05 9.54
CA ASN A 199 8.18 5.85 10.25
C ASN A 199 7.33 4.61 9.95
N LYS A 200 6.00 4.77 9.79
CA LYS A 200 5.10 3.67 9.40
C LYS A 200 5.42 3.15 8.00
N ASP A 201 5.51 4.04 7.02
CA ASP A 201 5.69 3.65 5.62
C ASP A 201 7.14 3.20 5.34
N LEU A 202 8.17 3.87 5.88
CA LEU A 202 9.57 3.45 5.75
C LEU A 202 9.87 2.19 6.56
N GLY A 203 9.27 2.02 7.75
CA GLY A 203 9.33 0.77 8.49
C GLY A 203 8.73 -0.41 7.72
N ARG A 204 7.66 -0.17 6.97
CA ARG A 204 7.07 -1.17 6.07
C ARG A 204 8.03 -1.57 4.94
N VAL A 205 8.82 -0.65 4.39
CA VAL A 205 9.87 -0.97 3.39
C VAL A 205 10.83 -2.03 3.97
N ILE A 206 11.33 -1.81 5.19
CA ILE A 206 12.25 -2.75 5.84
C ILE A 206 11.54 -4.08 6.15
N ALA A 207 10.28 -4.05 6.57
CA ALA A 207 9.50 -5.26 6.81
C ALA A 207 9.31 -6.11 5.53
N LEU A 208 9.03 -5.47 4.38
CA LEU A 208 8.93 -6.16 3.10
C LEU A 208 10.26 -6.80 2.69
N ALA A 209 11.37 -6.06 2.85
CA ALA A 209 12.71 -6.58 2.60
C ALA A 209 13.03 -7.79 3.50
N HIS A 210 12.66 -7.71 4.78
CA HIS A 210 12.83 -8.82 5.73
C HIS A 210 12.11 -10.08 5.26
N LEU A 211 10.84 -9.94 4.86
CA LEU A 211 10.02 -11.05 4.39
C LEU A 211 10.56 -11.65 3.09
N ALA A 212 11.01 -10.82 2.13
CA ALA A 212 11.65 -11.29 0.90
C ALA A 212 12.91 -12.11 1.19
N ILE A 213 13.81 -11.59 2.04
CA ILE A 213 15.02 -12.30 2.46
C ILE A 213 14.69 -13.63 3.15
N MET A 214 13.67 -13.66 4.00
CA MET A 214 13.24 -14.88 4.68
C MET A 214 12.68 -15.91 3.71
N ARG A 215 11.88 -15.46 2.73
CA ARG A 215 11.33 -16.31 1.68
C ARG A 215 12.43 -16.89 0.80
N ASP A 216 13.40 -16.06 0.39
CA ASP A 216 14.56 -16.49 -0.39
C ASP A 216 15.33 -17.61 0.31
N ARG A 217 15.58 -17.46 1.60
CA ARG A 217 16.22 -18.51 2.41
C ARG A 217 15.37 -19.78 2.52
N LYS A 218 14.06 -19.64 2.70
CA LYS A 218 13.13 -20.78 2.86
C LYS A 218 12.99 -21.58 1.57
N ASN A 219 12.90 -20.88 0.43
CA ASN A 219 12.49 -21.47 -0.85
C ASN A 219 13.64 -21.60 -1.86
N GLY A 220 14.84 -21.10 -1.54
CA GLY A 220 15.96 -21.06 -2.48
C GLY A 220 15.72 -20.11 -3.66
N THR A 221 14.94 -19.05 -3.45
CA THR A 221 14.70 -18.00 -4.44
C THR A 221 15.70 -16.86 -4.28
N ASP A 222 15.70 -15.93 -5.24
CA ASP A 222 16.57 -14.75 -5.25
C ASP A 222 15.74 -13.47 -5.48
N GLU A 223 14.50 -13.45 -4.94
CA GLU A 223 13.54 -12.36 -5.14
C GLU A 223 14.13 -11.02 -4.70
N PHE A 224 14.76 -10.97 -3.52
CA PHE A 224 15.31 -9.74 -2.96
C PHE A 224 16.43 -9.14 -3.81
N ALA A 225 17.33 -9.97 -4.36
CA ALA A 225 18.43 -9.47 -5.20
C ALA A 225 17.96 -8.93 -6.56
N GLN A 226 16.76 -9.31 -7.01
CA GLN A 226 16.16 -8.79 -8.24
C GLN A 226 15.44 -7.44 -8.06
N TRP A 227 15.30 -6.96 -6.81
CA TRP A 227 14.59 -5.71 -6.52
C TRP A 227 15.18 -4.50 -7.28
N PRO A 228 16.50 -4.25 -7.30
CA PRO A 228 17.07 -3.08 -7.99
C PRO A 228 16.71 -3.02 -9.47
N ILE A 229 16.92 -4.13 -10.18
CA ILE A 229 16.68 -4.20 -11.61
C ILE A 229 15.18 -3.99 -11.91
N THR A 230 14.32 -4.64 -11.13
CA THR A 230 12.86 -4.51 -11.30
C THR A 230 12.38 -3.09 -10.98
N MET A 231 12.88 -2.50 -9.90
CA MET A 231 12.62 -1.10 -9.51
C MET A 231 13.09 -0.13 -10.59
N TRP A 232 14.28 -0.34 -11.17
CA TRP A 232 14.81 0.50 -12.24
C TRP A 232 13.95 0.45 -13.50
N HIS A 233 13.52 -0.73 -13.93
CA HIS A 233 12.60 -0.86 -15.07
C HIS A 233 11.26 -0.16 -14.81
N ALA A 234 10.72 -0.29 -13.60
CA ALA A 234 9.50 0.42 -13.23
C ALA A 234 9.70 1.95 -13.25
N LEU A 235 10.82 2.44 -12.74
CA LEU A 235 11.14 3.87 -12.74
C LEU A 235 11.25 4.42 -14.16
N THR A 236 12.02 3.77 -15.02
CA THR A 236 12.22 4.20 -16.41
C THR A 236 10.92 4.20 -17.20
N GLN A 237 10.06 3.19 -16.99
CA GLN A 237 8.76 3.12 -17.66
C GLN A 237 7.75 4.17 -17.14
N LYS A 238 7.73 4.45 -15.84
CA LYS A 238 6.68 5.28 -15.22
C LYS A 238 7.03 6.76 -15.07
N PHE A 239 8.32 7.09 -15.01
CA PHE A 239 8.81 8.45 -14.73
C PHE A 239 9.80 8.99 -15.76
N GLU A 240 10.13 8.18 -16.77
CA GLU A 240 10.92 8.57 -17.95
C GLU A 240 12.21 9.32 -17.56
N SER A 241 12.36 10.58 -17.96
CA SER A 241 13.53 11.43 -17.70
C SER A 241 13.84 11.65 -16.22
N HIS A 242 12.88 11.41 -15.32
CA HIS A 242 13.05 11.59 -13.87
C HIS A 242 13.50 10.31 -13.16
N ALA A 243 13.52 9.16 -13.86
CA ALA A 243 13.85 7.87 -13.27
C ALA A 243 15.20 7.88 -12.52
N GLY A 244 16.23 8.47 -13.13
CA GLY A 244 17.56 8.54 -12.53
C GLY A 244 17.61 9.40 -11.26
N GLU A 245 16.92 10.52 -11.23
CA GLU A 245 16.82 11.36 -10.03
C GLU A 245 16.08 10.64 -8.90
N LEU A 246 14.95 10.00 -9.21
CA LEU A 246 14.16 9.25 -8.24
C LEU A 246 14.96 8.07 -7.66
N ALA A 247 15.69 7.33 -8.50
CA ALA A 247 16.55 6.22 -8.09
C ALA A 247 17.60 6.66 -7.06
N ARG A 248 18.29 7.78 -7.30
CA ARG A 248 19.33 8.29 -6.38
C ARG A 248 18.78 8.71 -5.03
N HIS A 249 17.56 9.22 -4.97
CA HIS A 249 16.99 9.77 -3.74
C HIS A 249 16.10 8.81 -2.96
N ALA A 250 15.71 7.66 -3.54
CA ALA A 250 14.81 6.68 -2.91
C ALA A 250 15.28 6.27 -1.50
N GLY A 251 16.58 6.12 -1.28
CA GLY A 251 17.14 5.70 0.01
C GLY A 251 17.15 6.73 1.13
N THR A 252 16.90 8.01 0.83
CA THR A 252 17.19 9.12 1.76
C THR A 252 16.41 8.99 3.08
N GLY A 253 15.11 8.68 3.01
CA GLY A 253 14.26 8.46 4.18
C GLY A 253 14.71 7.27 5.02
N ILE A 254 15.13 6.18 4.39
CA ILE A 254 15.65 4.99 5.09
C ILE A 254 16.94 5.34 5.84
N SER A 255 17.87 6.07 5.22
CA SER A 255 19.10 6.50 5.89
C SER A 255 18.83 7.38 7.11
N GLN A 256 17.88 8.31 7.02
CA GLN A 256 17.47 9.15 8.16
C GLN A 256 16.80 8.32 9.26
N LEU A 257 15.90 7.39 8.89
CA LEU A 257 15.27 6.46 9.83
C LEU A 257 16.34 5.69 10.62
N MET A 258 17.33 5.15 9.91
CA MET A 258 18.41 4.36 10.50
C MET A 258 19.42 5.17 11.30
N ALA A 259 19.49 6.49 11.13
CA ALA A 259 20.32 7.35 11.98
C ALA A 259 19.66 7.69 13.33
N SER A 260 18.35 7.41 13.50
CA SER A 260 17.57 7.82 14.67
C SER A 260 17.06 6.61 15.47
N PRO A 261 17.60 6.33 16.68
CA PRO A 261 17.13 5.22 17.51
C PRO A 261 15.64 5.31 17.89
N GLY A 262 15.10 6.54 18.02
CA GLY A 262 13.69 6.76 18.31
C GLY A 262 12.80 6.37 17.13
N ASP A 263 13.18 6.78 15.92
CA ASP A 263 12.41 6.47 14.72
C ASP A 263 12.51 4.99 14.35
N GLN A 264 13.69 4.36 14.52
CA GLN A 264 13.85 2.90 14.36
C GLN A 264 12.89 2.12 15.27
N LYS A 265 12.84 2.47 16.58
CA LYS A 265 11.97 1.80 17.55
C LYS A 265 10.50 1.96 17.17
N GLN A 266 10.09 3.16 16.78
CA GLN A 266 8.72 3.43 16.37
C GLN A 266 8.36 2.65 15.09
N ALA A 267 9.24 2.63 14.08
CA ALA A 267 9.05 1.86 12.85
C ALA A 267 8.91 0.35 13.13
N LEU A 268 9.77 -0.21 13.98
CA LEU A 268 9.69 -1.60 14.41
C LEU A 268 8.36 -1.90 15.12
N GLU A 269 8.00 -1.07 16.10
CA GLU A 269 6.77 -1.26 16.87
C GLU A 269 5.54 -1.27 15.95
N ILE A 270 5.47 -0.35 15.00
CA ILE A 270 4.38 -0.27 14.03
C ILE A 270 4.37 -1.50 13.12
N ALA A 271 5.53 -1.94 12.63
CA ALA A 271 5.62 -3.11 11.76
C ALA A 271 5.16 -4.39 12.49
N ASN A 272 5.60 -4.60 13.73
CA ASN A 272 5.19 -5.72 14.59
C ASN A 272 3.72 -5.65 15.02
N ARG A 273 3.12 -4.45 15.10
CA ARG A 273 1.67 -4.33 15.35
C ARG A 273 0.83 -4.63 14.11
N GLY A 274 1.42 -4.67 12.92
CA GLY A 274 0.73 -4.77 11.63
C GLY A 274 1.16 -5.97 10.79
N LEU A 275 2.00 -5.71 9.77
CA LEU A 275 2.43 -6.72 8.79
C LEU A 275 3.21 -7.88 9.41
N LEU A 276 3.98 -7.62 10.47
CA LEU A 276 4.81 -8.62 11.15
C LEU A 276 4.16 -9.17 12.42
N ALA A 277 2.85 -8.98 12.60
CA ALA A 277 2.14 -9.30 13.85
C ALA A 277 2.19 -10.76 14.30
N SER A 278 2.48 -11.69 13.39
CA SER A 278 2.62 -13.11 13.68
C SER A 278 4.08 -13.57 13.80
N LEU A 279 5.06 -12.71 13.46
CA LEU A 279 6.49 -13.03 13.49
C LEU A 279 7.21 -12.37 14.67
N GLU A 280 6.76 -11.17 15.07
CA GLU A 280 7.33 -10.35 16.15
C GLU A 280 8.87 -10.31 16.17
N ILE A 281 9.46 -9.51 15.27
CA ILE A 281 10.92 -9.46 15.15
C ILE A 281 11.54 -8.44 16.10
N GLY A 282 12.83 -8.63 16.41
CA GLY A 282 13.60 -7.71 17.26
C GLY A 282 14.31 -6.62 16.45
N LEU A 283 14.72 -5.55 17.16
CA LEU A 283 15.51 -4.46 16.58
C LEU A 283 16.81 -4.93 15.86
N PRO A 284 17.57 -5.93 16.35
CA PRO A 284 18.73 -6.42 15.62
C PRO A 284 18.39 -6.97 14.23
N ALA A 285 17.24 -7.64 14.07
CA ALA A 285 16.81 -8.20 12.79
C ALA A 285 16.39 -7.11 11.81
N ILE A 286 15.65 -6.09 12.27
CA ILE A 286 15.33 -4.91 11.46
C ILE A 286 16.59 -4.17 11.02
N ASN A 287 17.54 -3.94 11.93
CA ASN A 287 18.77 -3.22 11.60
C ASN A 287 19.63 -3.99 10.60
N ALA A 288 19.78 -5.30 10.78
CA ALA A 288 20.48 -6.14 9.79
C ALA A 288 19.78 -6.12 8.42
N THR A 289 18.45 -6.15 8.41
CA THR A 289 17.66 -6.06 7.17
C THR A 289 17.84 -4.71 6.50
N ALA A 290 17.76 -3.62 7.25
CA ALA A 290 17.92 -2.26 6.71
C ALA A 290 19.31 -2.02 6.12
N ASN A 291 20.37 -2.54 6.76
CA ASN A 291 21.73 -2.46 6.22
C ASN A 291 21.86 -3.21 4.89
N ARG A 292 21.25 -4.41 4.78
CA ARG A 292 21.22 -5.14 3.51
C ARG A 292 20.42 -4.40 2.45
N LEU A 293 19.25 -3.86 2.80
CA LEU A 293 18.45 -3.03 1.89
C LEU A 293 19.22 -1.82 1.37
N GLN A 294 20.00 -1.15 2.23
CA GLN A 294 20.84 -0.02 1.80
C GLN A 294 21.85 -0.44 0.73
N VAL A 295 22.65 -1.47 1.01
CA VAL A 295 23.74 -1.88 0.11
C VAL A 295 23.21 -2.62 -1.11
N GLU A 296 22.44 -3.68 -0.92
CA GLU A 296 22.04 -4.60 -1.99
C GLU A 296 20.90 -4.05 -2.85
N VAL A 297 20.13 -3.08 -2.35
CA VAL A 297 18.99 -2.54 -3.10
C VAL A 297 19.12 -1.07 -3.46
N ILE A 298 19.30 -0.21 -2.45
CA ILE A 298 19.25 1.24 -2.63
C ILE A 298 20.49 1.75 -3.39
N GLU A 299 21.69 1.33 -2.99
CA GLU A 299 22.94 1.71 -3.66
C GLU A 299 23.00 1.15 -5.09
N GLU A 300 22.60 -0.10 -5.28
CA GLU A 300 22.50 -0.71 -6.62
C GLU A 300 21.48 -0.01 -7.51
N LEU A 301 20.29 0.33 -6.99
CA LEU A 301 19.30 1.09 -7.74
C LEU A 301 19.84 2.48 -8.14
N ALA A 302 20.55 3.15 -7.22
CA ALA A 302 21.16 4.44 -7.50
C ALA A 302 22.29 4.34 -8.56
N SER A 303 23.06 3.25 -8.56
CA SER A 303 24.16 3.04 -9.50
C SER A 303 23.69 2.87 -10.95
N MET A 304 22.49 2.28 -11.14
CA MET A 304 21.85 2.13 -12.46
C MET A 304 21.44 3.45 -13.11
N SER A 305 21.45 4.55 -12.34
CA SER A 305 21.13 5.90 -12.84
C SER A 305 22.31 6.68 -13.41
N MET A 306 23.52 6.11 -13.31
CA MET A 306 24.78 6.65 -13.85
C MET A 306 25.00 6.19 -15.28
#